data_AF-A0A0G4M2R2-F1
#
_entry.id   AF-A0A0G4M2R2-F1
#
_cell.length_a   1.000
_cell.length_b   1.000
_cell.length_c   1.000
_cell.angle_alpha   90.00
_cell.angle_beta   90.00
_cell.angle_gamma   90.00
#
_symmetry.space_group_name_H-M   'P 1'
#
loop_
_entity.id
_entity.type
_entity.pdbx_description
1 polymer ?
#
loop_
_entity_poly.entity_id
_entity_poly.type
_entity_poly.pdbx_seq_one_letter_code
_entity_poly.pdbx_strand_id
1 'polypeptide(L)'
;MSKHLLASARKIRVRLQPAIARAKNNASDEENYRKLMFLDTTLANIIKRFEDEFPDTRVDESTEQTVADAASAKSDQLGTSLSSELDPEQIAIPSDPEDDLDLQ
;
A
#
# COMPACT_ATOMS: atom_id res chain seq x y z
N MET A 1 10.21 -13.71 -19.58
CA MET A 1 9.17 -13.52 -18.54
C MET A 1 9.71 -13.60 -17.11
N SER A 2 10.62 -14.51 -16.80
CA SER A 2 11.13 -14.74 -15.42
C SER A 2 11.84 -13.55 -14.76
N LYS A 3 12.60 -12.73 -15.51
CA LYS A 3 13.27 -11.52 -14.98
C LYS A 3 12.29 -10.50 -14.36
N HIS A 4 11.10 -10.34 -14.94
CA HIS A 4 10.07 -9.46 -14.40
C HIS A 4 9.50 -9.99 -13.08
N LEU A 5 9.43 -11.31 -12.92
CA LEU A 5 8.97 -11.93 -11.68
C LEU A 5 9.96 -11.71 -10.54
N LEU A 6 11.27 -11.90 -10.80
CA LEU A 6 12.33 -11.63 -9.82
C LEU A 6 12.37 -10.15 -9.41
N ALA A 7 12.29 -9.24 -10.39
CA ALA A 7 12.21 -7.80 -10.12
C ALA A 7 10.95 -7.43 -9.31
N SER A 8 9.81 -8.04 -9.64
CA SER A 8 8.56 -7.82 -8.90
C SER A 8 8.66 -8.34 -7.46
N ALA A 9 9.26 -9.51 -7.24
CA ALA A 9 9.48 -10.06 -5.90
C ALA A 9 10.35 -9.15 -5.03
N ARG A 10 11.46 -8.65 -5.58
CA ARG A 10 12.32 -7.65 -4.91
C ARG A 10 11.54 -6.38 -4.57
N LYS A 11 10.77 -5.85 -5.54
CA LYS A 11 9.92 -4.66 -5.33
C LYS A 11 8.89 -4.88 -4.22
N ILE A 12 8.27 -6.06 -4.15
CA ILE A 12 7.32 -6.39 -3.08
C ILE A 12 8.03 -6.35 -1.72
N ARG A 13 9.23 -6.94 -1.57
CA ARG A 13 9.99 -6.90 -0.32
C ARG A 13 10.29 -5.46 0.14
N VAL A 14 10.73 -4.59 -0.78
CA VAL A 14 10.95 -3.17 -0.48
C VAL A 14 9.67 -2.50 0.02
N ARG A 15 8.52 -2.77 -0.63
CA ARG A 15 7.22 -2.24 -0.20
C ARG A 15 6.71 -2.84 1.11
N LEU A 16 7.21 -4.01 1.51
CA LEU A 16 6.81 -4.69 2.73
C LEU A 16 7.43 -4.04 3.97
N GLN A 17 8.66 -3.52 3.86
CA GLN A 17 9.40 -2.88 4.95
C GLN A 17 8.61 -1.82 5.74
N PRO A 18 7.96 -0.82 5.11
CA PRO A 18 7.17 0.15 5.86
C PRO A 18 5.94 -0.45 6.54
N ALA A 19 5.32 -1.48 5.95
CA ALA A 19 4.19 -2.17 6.58
C ALA A 19 4.63 -2.98 7.81
N ILE A 20 5.77 -3.68 7.71
CA ILE A 20 6.40 -4.40 8.81
C ILE A 20 6.76 -3.43 9.94
N ALA A 21 7.38 -2.30 9.62
CA ALA A 21 7.78 -1.30 10.61
C ALA A 21 6.58 -0.75 11.38
N ARG A 22 5.46 -0.45 10.69
CA ARG A 22 4.22 -0.02 11.33
C ARG A 22 3.65 -1.11 12.24
N ALA A 23 3.49 -2.34 11.74
CA ALA A 23 2.93 -3.44 12.51
C ALA A 23 3.80 -3.82 13.73
N LYS A 24 5.12 -3.69 13.63
CA LYS A 24 6.04 -3.94 14.74
C LYS A 24 5.84 -2.98 15.92
N ASN A 25 5.48 -1.72 15.62
CA ASN A 25 5.30 -0.68 16.63
C ASN A 25 3.89 -0.67 17.24
N ASN A 26 2.95 -1.44 16.70
CA ASN A 26 1.58 -1.53 17.18
C ASN A 26 1.33 -2.91 17.82
N ALA A 27 1.14 -2.96 19.14
CA ALA A 27 0.90 -4.23 19.84
C ALA A 27 -0.38 -4.95 19.37
N SER A 28 -1.38 -4.20 18.86
CA SER A 28 -2.62 -4.77 18.31
C SER A 28 -2.46 -5.42 16.93
N ASP A 29 -1.35 -5.17 16.23
CA ASP A 29 -1.10 -5.66 14.87
C ASP A 29 -0.18 -6.89 14.85
N GLU A 30 -0.01 -7.59 15.98
CA GLU A 30 0.96 -8.67 16.11
C GLU A 30 0.72 -9.81 15.10
N GLU A 31 -0.54 -10.19 14.87
CA GLU A 31 -0.88 -11.22 13.87
C GLU A 31 -0.49 -10.76 12.45
N ASN A 32 -0.73 -9.48 12.14
CA ASN A 32 -0.36 -8.90 10.85
C ASN A 32 1.17 -8.85 10.70
N TYR A 33 1.90 -8.49 11.76
CA TYR A 33 3.36 -8.53 11.79
C TYR A 33 3.88 -9.94 11.49
N ARG A 34 3.33 -10.98 12.11
CA ARG A 34 3.70 -12.38 11.82
C ARG A 34 3.45 -12.76 10.37
N LYS A 35 2.30 -12.38 9.79
CA LYS A 35 1.98 -12.62 8.37
C LYS A 35 2.95 -11.91 7.42
N LEU A 36 3.29 -10.66 7.71
CA LEU A 36 4.23 -9.87 6.92
C LEU A 36 5.66 -10.45 7.00
N MET A 37 6.11 -10.89 8.17
CA MET A 37 7.40 -11.56 8.34
C MET A 37 7.47 -12.90 7.61
N PHE A 38 6.38 -13.67 7.67
CA PHE A 38 6.27 -14.90 6.89
C PHE A 38 6.42 -14.62 5.40
N LEU A 39 5.71 -13.62 4.87
CA LEU A 39 5.80 -13.23 3.47
C LEU A 39 7.21 -12.75 3.07
N ASP A 40 7.88 -11.94 3.89
CA ASP A 40 9.27 -11.51 3.59
C ASP A 40 10.21 -12.71 3.48
N THR A 41 10.07 -13.65 4.43
CA THR A 41 10.85 -14.88 4.45
C THR A 41 10.58 -15.75 3.22
N THR A 42 9.30 -15.89 2.83
CA THR A 42 8.92 -16.62 1.62
C THR A 42 9.53 -15.98 0.37
N LEU A 43 9.45 -14.65 0.23
CA LEU A 43 10.02 -13.93 -0.92
C LEU A 43 11.54 -14.05 -0.96
N ALA A 44 12.22 -13.96 0.18
CA ALA A 44 13.67 -14.15 0.28
C ALA A 44 14.08 -15.55 -0.20
N ASN A 45 13.35 -16.60 0.21
CA ASN A 45 13.61 -17.96 -0.24
C ASN A 45 13.34 -18.15 -1.74
N ILE A 46 12.26 -17.57 -2.27
CA ILE A 46 11.96 -17.62 -3.71
C ILE A 46 13.08 -16.94 -4.50
N ILE A 47 13.50 -15.74 -4.09
CA ILE A 47 14.60 -15.01 -4.73
C ILE A 47 15.88 -15.84 -4.70
N LYS A 48 16.25 -16.39 -3.53
CA LYS A 48 17.46 -17.20 -3.38
C LYS A 48 17.45 -18.42 -4.30
N ARG A 49 16.35 -19.19 -4.31
CA ARG A 49 16.24 -20.38 -5.18
C ARG A 49 16.34 -20.00 -6.66
N PHE A 50 15.76 -18.85 -7.02
CA PHE A 50 15.85 -18.33 -8.38
C PHE A 50 17.29 -17.94 -8.74
N GLU A 51 18.00 -17.27 -7.84
CA GLU A 51 19.39 -16.86 -8.02
C GLU A 51 20.38 -18.03 -7.97
N ASP A 52 20.03 -19.14 -7.31
CA ASP A 52 20.82 -20.37 -7.31
C ASP A 52 20.67 -21.14 -8.64
N GLU A 53 19.48 -21.09 -9.27
CA GLU A 53 19.24 -21.68 -10.59
C GLU A 53 19.75 -20.79 -11.74
N PHE A 54 19.67 -19.47 -11.57
CA PHE A 54 20.08 -18.47 -12.56
C PHE A 54 21.05 -17.45 -11.94
N PRO A 55 22.34 -17.81 -11.79
CA PRO A 55 23.34 -16.97 -11.11
C PRO A 55 23.54 -15.60 -11.79
N ASP A 56 23.35 -15.50 -13.11
CA ASP A 56 23.43 -14.26 -13.89
C ASP A 56 22.40 -13.19 -13.45
N THR A 57 21.41 -13.57 -12.64
CA THR A 57 20.35 -12.67 -12.16
C THR A 57 20.60 -12.10 -10.77
N ARG A 58 21.68 -12.53 -10.10
CA ARG A 58 22.15 -11.92 -8.85
C ARG A 58 22.52 -10.47 -9.14
N VAL A 59 21.97 -9.56 -8.34
CA VAL A 59 22.27 -8.13 -8.50
C VAL A 59 23.49 -7.84 -7.65
N ASP A 60 24.59 -7.46 -8.28
CA ASP A 60 25.64 -6.73 -7.57
C ASP A 60 25.03 -5.37 -7.19
N GLU A 61 25.11 -5.01 -5.91
CA GLU A 61 24.45 -3.83 -5.29
C GLU A 61 24.73 -2.50 -6.02
N SER A 62 25.68 -2.47 -6.97
CA SER A 62 26.01 -1.33 -7.83
C SER A 62 24.99 -1.00 -8.94
N THR A 63 24.04 -1.88 -9.27
CA THR A 63 23.17 -1.71 -10.47
C THR A 63 21.73 -1.29 -10.16
N GLU A 64 21.31 -1.30 -8.90
CA GLU A 64 19.93 -1.04 -8.46
C GLU A 64 19.46 0.40 -8.81
N GLN A 65 20.36 1.37 -8.96
CA GLN A 65 20.01 2.78 -9.20
C GLN A 65 19.45 3.07 -10.62
N THR A 66 19.60 2.18 -11.60
CA THR A 66 19.37 2.54 -13.02
C THR A 66 18.03 2.09 -13.60
N VAL A 67 17.27 1.23 -12.90
CA VAL A 67 16.02 0.64 -13.44
C VAL A 67 14.74 1.29 -12.92
N ALA A 68 14.82 2.17 -11.93
CA ALA A 68 13.66 2.88 -11.39
C ALA A 68 13.13 4.00 -12.31
N ASP A 69 13.99 4.53 -13.21
CA ASP A 69 13.66 5.71 -14.03
C ASP A 69 12.99 5.37 -15.39
N ALA A 70 13.18 4.15 -15.91
CA ALA A 70 12.69 3.78 -17.24
C ALA A 70 11.18 3.42 -17.30
N ALA A 71 10.47 3.39 -16.17
CA ALA A 71 9.03 3.14 -16.13
C ALA A 71 8.18 4.43 -16.10
N SER A 72 8.81 5.61 -16.06
CA SER A 72 8.14 6.91 -15.96
C SER A 72 8.05 7.62 -17.32
N ALA A 73 7.49 6.98 -18.35
CA ALA A 73 7.24 7.65 -19.63
C ALA A 73 6.14 6.97 -20.47
N LYS A 74 4.88 7.17 -20.08
CA LYS A 74 3.70 7.21 -20.99
C LYS A 74 2.53 7.83 -20.20
N SER A 75 2.22 9.11 -20.46
CA SER A 75 1.02 9.56 -21.20
C SER A 75 -0.30 9.18 -20.51
N ASP A 76 -1.30 10.03 -20.27
CA ASP A 76 -1.59 11.38 -20.75
C ASP A 76 -2.65 12.02 -19.83
N GLN A 77 -2.44 13.30 -19.52
CA GLN A 77 -3.41 14.39 -19.41
C GLN A 77 -4.91 14.04 -19.33
N LEU A 78 -5.50 14.14 -18.14
CA LEU A 78 -6.91 14.53 -17.97
C LEU A 78 -7.02 15.49 -16.79
N GLY A 79 -6.92 16.78 -17.09
CA GLY A 79 -7.36 17.83 -16.19
C GLY A 79 -8.87 17.69 -15.98
N THR A 80 -9.28 17.39 -14.76
CA THR A 80 -10.67 17.60 -14.34
C THR A 80 -10.65 18.75 -13.37
N SER A 81 -11.00 19.92 -13.88
CA SER A 81 -11.19 21.15 -13.13
C SER A 81 -12.11 20.89 -11.93
N LEU A 82 -11.63 21.23 -10.75
CA LEU A 82 -12.46 21.39 -9.56
C LEU A 82 -13.17 22.74 -9.70
N SER A 83 -14.36 22.76 -10.30
CA SER A 83 -15.27 23.88 -10.13
C SER A 83 -15.94 23.73 -8.77
N SER A 84 -15.62 24.68 -7.88
CA SER A 84 -16.40 24.95 -6.67
C SER A 84 -17.84 25.26 -7.06
N GLU A 85 -18.80 24.57 -6.45
CA GLU A 85 -20.16 25.07 -6.34
C GLU A 85 -20.56 24.98 -4.87
N LEU A 86 -20.71 26.17 -4.28
CA LEU A 86 -21.24 26.39 -2.95
C LEU A 86 -22.75 26.52 -3.16
N ASP A 87 -23.56 25.57 -2.69
CA ASP A 87 -25.01 25.74 -2.61
C ASP A 87 -25.45 25.75 -1.15
N PRO A 88 -26.02 26.87 -0.64
CA PRO A 88 -26.30 27.05 0.77
C PRO A 88 -27.79 26.96 1.04
N GLU A 89 -28.47 25.82 0.88
CA GLU A 89 -29.86 25.76 1.35
C GLU A 89 -30.42 24.34 1.59
N GLN A 90 -31.05 24.16 2.75
CA GLN A 90 -32.10 23.19 3.07
C GLN A 90 -31.73 21.73 3.40
N ILE A 91 -31.30 21.51 4.64
CA ILE A 91 -31.85 20.38 5.41
C ILE A 91 -32.34 20.93 6.75
N ALA A 92 -33.63 21.26 6.75
CA ALA A 92 -34.38 21.64 7.94
C ALA A 92 -34.29 20.51 8.97
N ILE A 93 -33.81 20.85 10.16
CA ILE A 93 -33.86 20.02 11.36
C ILE A 93 -35.16 20.40 12.06
N PRO A 94 -36.22 19.59 12.06
CA PRO A 94 -37.23 19.71 13.10
C PRO A 94 -36.68 19.07 14.37
N SER A 95 -36.16 19.90 15.27
CA SER A 95 -36.15 19.60 16.71
C SER A 95 -37.61 19.56 17.18
N ASP A 96 -38.07 18.40 17.63
CA ASP A 96 -39.36 18.30 18.33
C ASP A 96 -39.12 18.44 19.84
N PRO A 97 -39.71 19.44 20.51
CA PRO A 97 -39.50 19.72 21.93
C PRO A 97 -40.25 18.75 22.85
N GLU A 98 -39.69 18.55 24.02
CA GLU A 98 -40.31 17.84 25.15
C GLU A 98 -41.60 18.53 25.59
N ASP A 99 -42.61 17.75 25.96
CA ASP A 99 -43.60 18.20 26.94
C ASP A 99 -43.97 17.06 27.89
N ASP A 100 -44.08 17.46 29.15
CA ASP A 100 -44.08 16.69 30.38
C ASP A 100 -45.56 16.44 30.79
N LEU A 101 -45.76 15.70 31.89
CA LEU A 101 -46.96 15.72 32.75
C LEU A 101 -48.12 14.72 32.56
N ASP A 102 -48.44 14.18 33.74
CA ASP A 102 -49.75 13.81 34.32
C ASP A 102 -50.29 12.36 34.19
N LEU A 103 -50.00 11.58 35.23
CA LEU A 103 -50.97 11.07 36.21
C LEU A 103 -52.37 10.64 35.71
N GLN A 104 -52.61 9.32 35.68
CA GLN A 104 -53.64 8.65 36.50
C GLN A 104 -53.54 7.12 36.47
#